data_AF-A0A831X6T6-F1
#
_entry.id   AF-A0A831X6T6-F1
#
_cell.length_a   1.000
_cell.length_b   1.000
_cell.length_c   1.000
_cell.angle_alpha   90.00
_cell.angle_beta   90.00
_cell.angle_gamma   90.00
#
_symmetry.space_group_name_H-M   'P 1'
#
loop_
_entity.id
_entity.type
_entity.pdbx_description
1 polymer ?
#
loop_
_entity_poly.entity_id
_entity_poly.type
_entity_poly.pdbx_seq_one_letter_code
_entity_poly.pdbx_strand_id
1 'polypeptide(L)'
;MSSGHPTYLWWNGRQVRWEEATVHVTELGWSTVGAVFEGIRAYWNEESGEAYVFRLREHLERLSRSMKLVRLEQKYSIDELAAAILQLLRDNECREDTYINPVAYRGSGPRSFSGFSSDSQMFIATRPMPSHLLTGKTVKARVSSWRRISDDVMPPRVKNISNYRNSQLASMEA
;
A
#
# COMPACT_ATOMS: atom_id res chain seq x y z
N MET A 1 -25.07 3.87 -8.15
CA MET A 1 -24.19 2.83 -7.56
C MET A 1 -22.82 3.46 -7.47
N SER A 2 -22.32 3.72 -6.25
CA SER A 2 -20.96 4.23 -6.07
C SER A 2 -20.01 3.31 -6.83
N SER A 3 -19.20 3.88 -7.72
CA SER A 3 -18.08 3.16 -8.33
C SER A 3 -17.28 2.45 -7.23
N GLY A 4 -16.86 1.21 -7.46
CA GLY A 4 -16.05 0.44 -6.50
C GLY A 4 -14.62 0.98 -6.30
N HIS A 5 -14.34 2.19 -6.78
CA HIS A 5 -13.05 2.85 -6.78
C HIS A 5 -13.21 4.31 -6.33
N PRO A 6 -12.17 4.94 -5.74
CA PRO A 6 -12.22 6.35 -5.35
C PRO A 6 -12.32 7.27 -6.56
N THR A 7 -12.71 8.53 -6.35
CA THR A 7 -12.72 9.57 -7.40
C THR A 7 -11.29 9.98 -7.76
N TYR A 8 -10.44 10.14 -6.75
CA TYR A 8 -9.06 10.58 -6.88
C TYR A 8 -8.05 9.58 -6.29
N LEU A 9 -6.84 9.57 -6.85
CA LEU A 9 -5.64 9.06 -6.20
C LEU A 9 -4.64 10.19 -6.05
N TRP A 10 -3.68 10.02 -5.15
CA TRP A 10 -2.44 10.78 -5.22
C TRP A 10 -1.40 9.96 -5.98
N TRP A 11 -0.75 10.54 -6.99
CA TRP A 11 0.26 9.88 -7.79
C TRP A 11 1.39 10.84 -8.16
N ASN A 12 2.60 10.54 -7.68
CA ASN A 12 3.82 11.30 -7.92
C ASN A 12 3.67 12.82 -7.66
N GLY A 13 3.25 13.19 -6.44
CA GLY A 13 3.22 14.59 -6.01
C GLY A 13 1.92 15.33 -6.29
N ARG A 14 1.00 14.73 -7.06
CA ARG A 14 -0.26 15.38 -7.46
C ARG A 14 -1.46 14.46 -7.28
N GLN A 15 -2.63 15.08 -7.11
CA GLN A 15 -3.89 14.35 -7.18
C GLN A 15 -4.28 14.16 -8.65
N VAL A 16 -4.74 12.95 -8.99
CA VAL A 16 -5.17 12.55 -10.32
C VAL A 16 -6.51 11.85 -10.23
N ARG A 17 -7.31 11.91 -11.30
CA ARG A 17 -8.54 11.10 -11.37
C ARG A 17 -8.18 9.62 -11.45
N TRP A 18 -9.05 8.78 -10.89
CA TRP A 18 -8.82 7.33 -10.91
C TRP A 18 -8.62 6.76 -12.31
N GLU A 19 -9.37 7.24 -13.29
CA GLU A 19 -9.27 6.76 -14.67
C GLU A 19 -7.93 7.12 -15.35
N GLU A 20 -7.22 8.14 -14.85
CA GLU A 20 -5.97 8.64 -15.43
C GLU A 20 -4.74 7.92 -14.88
N ALA A 21 -4.87 7.25 -13.73
CA ALA A 21 -3.80 6.54 -13.04
C ALA A 21 -3.48 5.20 -13.72
N THR A 22 -2.92 5.26 -14.92
CA THR A 22 -2.62 4.09 -15.76
C THR A 22 -1.13 3.82 -15.90
N VAL A 23 -0.78 2.53 -16.05
CA VAL A 23 0.56 2.07 -16.42
C VAL A 23 0.46 1.17 -17.64
N HIS A 24 1.45 1.22 -18.54
CA HIS A 24 1.46 0.34 -19.71
C HIS A 24 1.66 -1.12 -19.28
N VAL A 25 1.03 -2.06 -19.98
CA VAL A 25 1.07 -3.50 -19.62
C VAL A 25 2.50 -4.08 -19.56
N THR A 26 3.44 -3.51 -20.33
CA THR A 26 4.87 -3.90 -20.32
C THR A 26 5.58 -3.56 -19.02
N GLU A 27 4.99 -2.70 -18.19
CA GLU A 27 5.56 -2.28 -16.91
C GLU A 27 5.13 -3.17 -15.74
N LEU A 28 4.12 -4.03 -15.90
CA LEU A 28 3.54 -4.81 -14.80
C LEU A 28 4.58 -5.66 -14.05
N GLY A 29 5.46 -6.35 -14.78
CA GLY A 29 6.51 -7.18 -14.19
C GLY A 29 7.55 -6.36 -13.44
N TRP A 30 7.95 -5.22 -13.99
CA TRP A 30 9.03 -4.39 -13.45
C TRP A 30 8.58 -3.51 -12.28
N SER A 31 7.34 -3.03 -12.36
CA SER A 31 6.73 -2.17 -11.34
C SER A 31 6.39 -2.94 -10.08
N THR A 32 6.13 -4.24 -10.15
CA THR A 32 5.70 -5.02 -8.97
C THR A 32 6.85 -5.72 -8.25
N VAL A 33 7.95 -6.01 -8.95
CA VAL A 33 9.15 -6.62 -8.36
C VAL A 33 9.89 -5.60 -7.50
N GLY A 34 9.87 -5.82 -6.18
CA GLY A 34 10.49 -4.91 -5.22
C GLY A 34 9.60 -3.74 -4.78
N ALA A 35 8.34 -3.67 -5.24
CA ALA A 35 7.41 -2.66 -4.78
C ALA A 35 7.09 -2.86 -3.29
N VAL A 36 7.12 -1.77 -2.53
CA VAL A 36 6.83 -1.76 -1.09
C VAL A 36 5.59 -0.94 -0.84
N PHE A 37 4.83 -1.32 0.18
CA PHE A 37 3.54 -0.68 0.44
C PHE A 37 3.22 -0.62 1.92
N GLU A 38 2.24 0.21 2.24
CA GLU A 38 1.60 0.25 3.54
C GLU A 38 0.11 -0.05 3.46
N GLY A 39 -0.41 -0.58 4.56
CA GLY A 39 -1.85 -0.74 4.77
C GLY A 39 -2.24 0.00 6.02
N ILE A 40 -2.87 1.15 5.85
CA ILE A 40 -3.19 2.09 6.93
C ILE A 40 -4.71 2.16 7.05
N ARG A 41 -5.22 2.29 8.28
CA ARG A 41 -6.65 2.40 8.57
C ARG A 41 -7.00 3.81 9.00
N ALA A 42 -8.06 4.36 8.42
CA ALA A 42 -8.82 5.45 9.00
C ALA A 42 -10.15 4.89 9.53
N TYR A 43 -10.52 5.30 10.74
CA TYR A 43 -11.77 4.89 11.37
C TYR A 43 -12.72 6.07 11.42
N TRP A 44 -13.95 5.88 10.93
CA TRP A 44 -14.97 6.92 10.95
C TRP A 44 -15.67 6.93 12.31
N ASN A 45 -15.83 8.12 12.86
CA ASN A 45 -16.59 8.33 14.09
C ASN A 45 -17.81 9.22 13.77
N GLU A 46 -18.99 8.61 13.80
CA GLU A 46 -20.26 9.27 13.49
C GLU A 46 -20.59 10.43 14.44
N GLU A 47 -20.20 10.35 15.72
CA GLU A 47 -20.50 11.37 16.72
C GLU A 47 -19.71 12.66 16.46
N SER A 48 -18.41 12.53 16.16
CA SER A 48 -17.56 13.67 15.81
C SER A 48 -17.70 14.13 14.35
N GLY A 49 -18.18 13.26 13.46
CA GLY A 49 -18.18 13.50 12.02
C GLY A 49 -16.77 13.55 11.42
N GLU A 50 -15.81 12.86 12.03
CA GLU A 50 -14.40 12.85 11.62
C GLU A 50 -13.84 11.44 11.39
N ALA A 51 -12.82 11.35 10.54
CA ALA A 51 -12.04 10.13 10.32
C ALA A 51 -10.68 10.21 11.04
N TYR A 52 -10.37 9.21 11.86
CA TYR A 52 -9.12 9.14 12.61
C TYR A 52 -8.15 8.15 11.95
N VAL A 53 -7.04 8.67 11.41
CA VAL A 53 -6.00 7.83 10.81
C VAL A 53 -5.11 7.23 11.88
N PHE A 54 -5.12 5.90 12.00
CA PHE A 54 -4.42 5.20 13.07
C PHE A 54 -2.92 5.04 12.76
N ARG A 55 -2.06 5.60 13.63
CA ARG A 55 -0.59 5.44 13.60
C ARG A 55 0.07 5.81 12.26
N LEU A 56 -0.41 6.89 11.64
CA LEU A 56 0.01 7.33 10.31
C LEU A 56 1.53 7.48 10.19
N ARG A 57 2.17 8.15 11.16
CA ARG A 57 3.61 8.43 11.12
C ARG A 57 4.42 7.13 11.13
N GLU A 58 4.08 6.18 12.00
CA GLU A 58 4.81 4.92 12.14
C GLU A 58 4.68 4.02 10.91
N HIS A 59 3.52 4.07 10.24
CA HIS A 59 3.34 3.42 8.94
C HIS A 59 4.27 4.03 7.88
N LEU A 60 4.31 5.36 7.76
CA LEU A 60 5.17 6.04 6.78
C LEU A 60 6.66 5.87 7.07
N GLU A 61 7.07 5.83 8.34
CA GLU A 61 8.44 5.48 8.72
C GLU A 61 8.79 4.03 8.35
N ARG A 62 7.86 3.08 8.50
CA ARG A 62 8.07 1.69 8.05
C ARG A 62 8.15 1.59 6.54
N LEU A 63 7.36 2.38 5.80
CA LEU A 63 7.46 2.49 4.35
C LEU A 63 8.85 2.98 3.94
N SER A 64 9.34 4.07 4.55
CA SER A 64 10.69 4.61 4.32
C SER A 64 11.79 3.57 4.57
N ARG A 65 11.73 2.83 5.69
CA ARG A 65 12.67 1.74 5.98
C ARG A 65 12.60 0.63 4.93
N SER A 66 11.40 0.28 4.46
CA SER A 66 11.19 -0.73 3.42
C SER A 66 11.78 -0.26 2.09
N MET A 67 11.53 0.98 1.68
CA MET A 67 12.09 1.61 0.46
C MET A 67 13.62 1.58 0.48
N LYS A 68 14.24 1.94 1.61
CA LYS A 68 15.69 1.88 1.79
C LYS A 68 16.25 0.48 1.56
N LEU A 69 15.60 -0.56 2.10
CA LEU A 69 16.06 -1.95 1.96
C LEU A 69 15.98 -2.47 0.52
N VAL A 70 14.99 -2.02 -0.25
CA VAL A 70 14.82 -2.40 -1.67
C VAL A 70 15.49 -1.43 -2.65
N ARG A 71 16.25 -0.45 -2.15
CA ARG A 71 16.98 0.58 -2.91
C ARG A 71 16.06 1.46 -3.78
N LEU A 72 14.87 1.77 -3.27
CA LEU A 72 14.01 2.81 -3.86
C LEU A 72 14.36 4.16 -3.25
N GLU A 73 14.52 5.17 -4.11
CA GLU A 73 14.68 6.55 -3.69
C GLU A 73 13.41 7.05 -2.97
N GLN A 74 13.57 7.74 -1.86
CA GLN A 74 12.46 8.41 -1.19
C GLN A 74 12.39 9.87 -1.64
N LYS A 75 11.47 10.16 -2.56
CA LYS A 75 11.29 11.51 -3.13
C LYS A 75 10.43 12.45 -2.28
N TYR A 76 9.65 11.90 -1.35
CA TYR A 76 8.71 12.64 -0.52
C TYR A 76 9.01 12.37 0.95
N SER A 77 9.03 13.42 1.75
CA SER A 77 9.16 13.38 3.20
C SER A 77 7.94 12.72 3.86
N ILE A 78 8.11 12.27 5.10
CA ILE A 78 7.00 11.69 5.87
C ILE A 78 5.86 12.70 6.06
N ASP A 79 6.19 13.97 6.27
CA ASP A 79 5.18 15.02 6.49
C ASP A 79 4.43 15.36 5.19
N GLU A 80 5.10 15.37 4.02
CA GLU A 80 4.43 15.51 2.72
C GLU A 80 3.48 14.36 2.43
N LEU A 81 3.91 13.11 2.70
CA LEU A 81 3.06 11.94 2.51
C LEU A 81 1.87 11.92 3.47
N ALA A 82 2.07 12.35 4.72
CA ALA A 82 0.99 12.46 5.69
C ALA A 82 -0.03 13.52 5.24
N ALA A 83 0.43 14.70 4.80
CA ALA A 83 -0.43 15.76 4.27
C ALA A 83 -1.21 15.29 3.03
N ALA A 84 -0.55 14.59 2.11
CA ALA A 84 -1.18 14.01 0.91
C ALA A 84 -2.29 13.00 1.26
N ILE A 85 -2.05 12.11 2.23
CA ILE A 85 -3.04 11.13 2.70
C ILE A 85 -4.27 11.84 3.28
N LEU A 86 -4.06 12.82 4.15
CA LEU A 86 -5.15 13.56 4.79
C LEU A 86 -5.96 14.37 3.78
N GLN A 87 -5.30 14.98 2.79
CA GLN A 87 -5.99 15.69 1.73
C GLN A 87 -6.81 14.74 0.85
N LEU A 88 -6.22 13.60 0.47
CA LEU A 88 -6.89 12.61 -0.36
C LEU A 88 -8.15 12.02 0.31
N LEU A 89 -8.13 11.81 1.62
CA LEU A 89 -9.32 11.38 2.38
C LEU A 89 -10.44 12.41 2.35
N ARG A 90 -10.12 13.70 2.43
CA ARG A 90 -11.08 14.81 2.35
C ARG A 90 -11.68 14.92 0.94
N ASP A 91 -10.83 14.88 -0.09
CA ASP A 91 -11.25 15.07 -1.47
C ASP A 91 -12.03 13.88 -2.03
N ASN A 92 -11.81 12.69 -1.46
CA ASN A 92 -12.64 11.50 -1.73
C ASN A 92 -13.84 11.38 -0.79
N GLU A 93 -14.13 12.40 0.04
CA GLU A 93 -15.27 12.46 0.97
C GLU A 93 -15.46 11.18 1.80
N CYS A 94 -14.34 10.62 2.31
CA CYS A 94 -14.35 9.34 3.02
C CYS A 94 -15.07 9.47 4.38
N ARG A 95 -16.34 9.05 4.42
CA ARG A 95 -17.22 9.08 5.61
C ARG A 95 -17.51 7.69 6.18
N GLU A 96 -16.56 6.78 6.03
CA GLU A 96 -16.65 5.41 6.56
C GLU A 96 -15.24 4.89 6.86
N ASP A 97 -15.17 3.74 7.54
CA ASP A 97 -13.91 3.04 7.76
C ASP A 97 -13.19 2.82 6.43
N THR A 98 -11.98 3.36 6.33
CA THR A 98 -11.26 3.47 5.06
C THR A 98 -9.90 2.82 5.17
N TYR A 99 -9.54 2.06 4.14
CA TYR A 99 -8.18 1.55 3.92
C TYR A 99 -7.40 2.50 3.01
N ILE A 100 -6.21 2.86 3.44
CA ILE A 100 -5.30 3.74 2.71
C ILE A 100 -4.07 2.91 2.31
N ASN A 101 -3.69 3.00 1.04
CA ASN A 101 -2.63 2.19 0.45
C ASN A 101 -1.59 3.03 -0.30
N PRO A 102 -0.56 3.53 0.41
CA PRO A 102 0.65 4.04 -0.22
C PRO A 102 1.45 2.87 -0.81
N VAL A 103 1.90 3.00 -2.05
CA VAL A 103 2.74 2.01 -2.74
C VAL A 103 3.88 2.74 -3.45
N ALA A 104 5.12 2.39 -3.09
CA ALA A 104 6.32 2.83 -3.80
C ALA A 104 6.84 1.70 -4.70
N TYR A 105 7.15 2.03 -5.94
CA TYR A 105 7.60 1.07 -6.95
C TYR A 105 8.61 1.70 -7.90
N ARG A 106 9.22 0.89 -8.76
CA ARG A 106 10.11 1.38 -9.82
C ARG A 106 9.28 1.84 -11.01
N GLY A 107 9.39 3.11 -11.36
CA GLY A 107 8.58 3.68 -12.44
C GLY A 107 9.28 3.81 -13.78
N SER A 108 10.59 4.00 -13.79
CA SER A 108 11.37 4.14 -15.01
C SER A 108 12.78 3.55 -14.84
N GLY A 109 13.40 3.13 -15.93
CA GLY A 109 14.78 2.66 -15.93
C GLY A 109 15.02 1.38 -16.73
N PRO A 110 16.23 0.82 -16.64
CA PRO A 110 16.61 -0.38 -17.38
C PRO A 110 15.72 -1.56 -16.97
N ARG A 111 15.16 -2.24 -17.97
CA ARG A 111 14.36 -3.46 -17.78
C ARG A 111 15.28 -4.67 -17.70
N SER A 112 16.05 -4.73 -16.61
CA SER A 112 17.02 -5.79 -16.36
C SER A 112 17.02 -6.17 -14.88
N PHE A 113 17.16 -7.48 -14.61
CA PHE A 113 17.35 -8.00 -13.26
C PHE A 113 18.73 -7.65 -12.65
N SER A 114 19.69 -7.21 -13.46
CA SER A 114 21.04 -6.80 -13.02
C SER A 114 21.24 -5.30 -12.92
N GLY A 115 20.32 -4.49 -13.47
CA GLY A 115 20.44 -3.03 -13.54
C GLY A 115 19.19 -2.36 -12.96
N PHE A 116 19.18 -2.14 -11.65
CA PHE A 116 18.06 -1.49 -11.00
C PHE A 116 18.30 0.02 -10.88
N SER A 117 17.42 0.80 -11.52
CA SER A 117 17.27 2.22 -11.21
C SER A 117 16.76 2.37 -9.76
N SER A 118 17.28 3.38 -9.06
CA SER A 118 16.73 3.81 -7.78
C SER A 118 15.49 4.70 -7.93
N ASP A 119 15.23 5.19 -9.16
CA ASP A 119 14.10 6.06 -9.48
C ASP A 119 12.78 5.39 -9.09
N SER A 120 12.10 6.00 -8.12
CA SER A 120 10.83 5.50 -7.61
C SER A 120 9.67 6.33 -8.14
N GLN A 121 8.54 5.65 -8.32
CA GLN A 121 7.22 6.25 -8.40
C GLN A 121 6.39 5.80 -7.20
N MET A 122 5.38 6.59 -6.86
CA MET A 122 4.51 6.32 -5.72
C MET A 122 3.09 6.75 -6.00
N PHE A 123 2.14 5.88 -5.67
CA PHE A 123 0.72 6.24 -5.59
C PHE A 123 0.17 6.00 -4.18
N ILE A 124 -0.93 6.67 -3.87
CA ILE A 124 -1.73 6.46 -2.67
C ILE A 124 -3.18 6.34 -3.13
N ALA A 125 -3.82 5.24 -2.76
CA ALA A 125 -5.24 4.99 -3.01
C ALA A 125 -6.00 4.86 -1.68
N THR A 126 -7.28 5.23 -1.69
CA THR A 126 -8.21 4.98 -0.59
C THR A 126 -9.34 4.08 -1.07
N ARG A 127 -9.88 3.25 -0.18
CA ARG A 127 -11.11 2.49 -0.45
C ARG A 127 -11.87 2.20 0.84
N PRO A 128 -13.21 2.13 0.79
CA PRO A 128 -14.01 1.61 1.88
C PRO A 128 -13.51 0.24 2.34
N MET A 129 -13.36 0.06 3.65
CA MET A 129 -13.02 -1.21 4.28
C MET A 129 -13.57 -1.26 5.71
N PRO A 130 -14.84 -1.70 5.88
CA PRO A 130 -15.46 -1.84 7.18
C PRO A 130 -14.60 -2.64 8.16
N SER A 131 -14.51 -2.20 9.41
CA SER A 131 -13.88 -2.97 10.47
C SER A 131 -14.69 -4.21 10.83
N HIS A 132 -14.00 -5.29 11.16
CA HIS A 132 -14.58 -6.46 11.82
C HIS A 132 -14.26 -6.48 13.32
N LEU A 133 -13.67 -5.40 13.84
CA LEU A 133 -13.45 -5.25 15.27
C LEU A 133 -14.81 -5.23 15.97
N LEU A 134 -14.92 -5.96 17.08
CA LEU A 134 -16.15 -6.10 17.88
C LEU A 134 -17.34 -6.79 17.19
N THR A 135 -17.20 -7.30 15.96
CA THR A 135 -18.31 -7.99 15.27
C THR A 135 -18.47 -9.46 15.68
N GLY A 136 -17.64 -9.97 16.61
CA GLY A 136 -17.62 -11.38 16.99
C GLY A 136 -17.14 -12.32 15.88
N LYS A 137 -16.56 -11.80 14.79
CA LYS A 137 -16.10 -12.60 13.65
C LYS A 137 -14.97 -13.53 14.09
N THR A 138 -15.17 -14.83 13.89
CA THR A 138 -14.15 -15.87 14.11
C THR A 138 -13.69 -16.45 12.77
N VAL A 139 -12.52 -17.09 12.77
CA VAL A 139 -11.97 -17.79 11.60
C VAL A 139 -11.48 -19.17 12.01
N LYS A 140 -11.60 -20.15 11.10
CA LYS A 140 -10.92 -21.44 11.23
C LYS A 140 -9.56 -21.32 10.55
N ALA A 141 -8.53 -21.92 11.15
CA ALA A 141 -7.17 -21.89 10.64
C ALA A 141 -6.59 -23.31 10.64
N ARG A 142 -5.53 -23.51 9.86
CA ARG A 142 -4.77 -24.75 9.81
C ARG A 142 -3.27 -24.49 9.75
N VAL A 143 -2.48 -25.51 10.04
CA VAL A 143 -1.02 -25.46 9.84
C VAL A 143 -0.73 -25.65 8.35
N SER A 144 -0.02 -24.70 7.73
CA SER A 144 0.34 -24.74 6.32
C SER A 144 1.52 -25.69 6.07
N SER A 145 1.51 -26.36 4.91
CA SER A 145 2.68 -27.09 4.39
C SER A 145 3.74 -26.16 3.79
N TRP A 146 3.36 -24.91 3.43
CA TRP A 146 4.30 -23.88 3.01
C TRP A 146 5.06 -23.30 4.20
N ARG A 147 6.38 -23.32 4.13
CA ARG A 147 7.24 -22.67 5.14
C ARG A 147 7.30 -21.17 4.90
N ARG A 148 7.50 -20.42 5.99
CA ARG A 148 7.75 -18.98 5.94
C ARG A 148 9.10 -18.71 5.26
N ILE A 149 9.14 -17.70 4.37
CA ILE A 149 10.41 -17.17 3.82
C ILE A 149 11.34 -16.66 4.94
N SER A 150 12.65 -16.84 4.76
CA SER A 150 13.69 -16.45 5.71
C SER A 150 14.22 -15.02 5.46
N ASP A 151 14.87 -14.43 6.47
CA ASP A 151 15.35 -13.04 6.39
C ASP A 151 16.50 -12.85 5.38
N ASP A 152 17.32 -13.86 5.18
CA ASP A 152 18.48 -13.87 4.29
C ASP A 152 18.16 -14.16 2.81
N VAL A 153 16.90 -14.51 2.50
CA VAL A 153 16.45 -14.80 1.13
C VAL A 153 15.45 -13.75 0.64
N MET A 154 14.32 -13.60 1.34
CA MET A 154 13.28 -12.63 1.03
C MET A 154 12.78 -12.02 2.35
N PRO A 155 13.43 -10.95 2.85
CA PRO A 155 13.22 -10.45 4.21
C PRO A 155 11.75 -10.24 4.56
N PRO A 156 11.14 -11.08 5.41
CA PRO A 156 9.70 -11.01 5.71
C PRO A 156 9.31 -9.72 6.45
N ARG A 157 10.29 -9.04 7.05
CA ARG A 157 10.16 -7.73 7.71
C ARG A 157 9.96 -6.56 6.73
N VAL A 158 10.33 -6.74 5.45
CA VAL A 158 10.06 -5.73 4.41
C VAL A 158 8.65 -5.96 3.90
N LYS A 159 7.82 -4.92 3.93
CA LYS A 159 6.44 -4.98 3.41
C LYS A 159 6.42 -4.82 1.89
N ASN A 160 7.05 -5.79 1.22
CA ASN A 160 7.22 -5.88 -0.21
C ASN A 160 6.12 -6.77 -0.82
N ILE A 161 5.54 -6.34 -1.95
CA ILE A 161 4.51 -7.09 -2.69
C ILE A 161 5.02 -8.48 -3.07
N SER A 162 6.28 -8.63 -3.49
CA SER A 162 6.84 -9.93 -3.90
C SER A 162 6.85 -10.96 -2.75
N ASN A 163 6.97 -10.51 -1.50
CA ASN A 163 6.92 -11.39 -0.32
C ASN A 163 5.55 -12.04 -0.11
N TYR A 164 4.47 -11.41 -0.63
CA TYR A 164 3.11 -11.92 -0.48
C TYR A 164 2.83 -13.17 -1.30
N ARG A 165 3.70 -13.57 -2.24
CA ARG A 165 3.55 -14.86 -2.92
C ARG A 165 3.58 -16.04 -1.93
N ASN A 166 4.44 -15.96 -0.90
CA ASN A 166 4.49 -16.96 0.16
C ASN A 166 3.17 -17.00 0.96
N SER A 167 2.67 -15.84 1.38
CA SER A 167 1.38 -15.73 2.08
C SER A 167 0.21 -16.21 1.23
N GLN A 168 0.19 -15.87 -0.06
CA GLN A 168 -0.85 -16.28 -0.99
C GLN A 168 -0.90 -17.80 -1.13
N LEU A 169 0.25 -18.47 -1.28
CA LEU A 169 0.31 -19.92 -1.39
C LEU A 169 -0.21 -20.61 -0.12
N ALA A 170 0.17 -20.12 1.07
CA ALA A 170 -0.36 -20.63 2.34
C ALA A 170 -1.87 -20.37 2.48
N SER A 171 -2.37 -19.20 2.06
CA SER A 171 -3.80 -18.87 2.10
C SER A 171 -4.64 -19.63 1.07
N MET A 172 -4.09 -19.94 -0.10
CA MET A 172 -4.75 -20.79 -1.11
C MET A 172 -4.80 -22.25 -0.65
N GLU A 173 -3.81 -22.67 0.14
CA GLU A 173 -3.80 -23.97 0.78
C GLU A 173 -4.98 -24.09 1.75
N ALA A 174 -5.09 -23.11 2.67
CA ALA A 174 -5.90 -23.11 3.90
C ALA A 174 -7.36 -23.51 3.71
#